data_AF-A0A946ZPP4-F1
#
_entry.id   AF-A0A946ZPP4-F1
#
_cell.length_a   1.000
_cell.length_b   1.000
_cell.length_c   1.000
_cell.angle_alpha   90.00
_cell.angle_beta   90.00
_cell.angle_gamma   90.00
#
_symmetry.space_group_name_H-M   'P 1'
#
loop_
_entity.id
_entity.type
_entity.pdbx_description
1 polymer ?
#
loop_
_entity_poly.entity_id
_entity_poly.type
_entity_poly.pdbx_seq_one_letter_code
_entity_poly.pdbx_strand_id
1 'polypeptide(L)' 'STSGLTIVPLSVFVNDRGFAKMKIALAKGKKLFDKRETIKERESKVRLDRIKKSFNN' A
#
# COMPACT_ATOMS: atom_id res chain seq x y z
N SER A 1 13.41 8.43 22.20
CA SER A 1 13.75 8.11 20.80
C SER A 1 12.56 8.42 19.91
N THR A 2 12.69 9.41 19.04
CA THR A 2 11.68 9.89 18.10
C THR A 2 11.20 8.73 17.22
N SER A 3 9.96 8.28 17.44
CA SER A 3 9.35 7.19 16.69
C SER A 3 9.35 7.53 15.19
N GLY A 4 9.90 6.64 14.36
CA GLY A 4 10.05 6.83 12.91
C GLY A 4 8.71 6.88 12.16
N LEU A 5 8.03 8.02 12.25
CA LEU A 5 6.83 8.36 11.52
C LEU A 5 7.21 9.22 10.30
N THR A 6 6.49 9.02 9.20
CA THR A 6 6.70 9.73 7.94
C THR A 6 5.37 10.31 7.48
N ILE A 7 5.38 11.55 6.99
CA ILE A 7 4.21 12.17 6.38
C ILE A 7 4.09 11.64 4.94
N VAL A 8 2.90 11.19 4.57
CA VAL A 8 2.60 10.69 3.21
C VAL A 8 1.39 11.40 2.62
N PRO A 9 1.41 11.73 1.31
CA PRO A 9 0.23 12.24 0.63
C PRO A 9 -0.77 11.10 0.40
N LEU A 10 -2.05 11.37 0.66
CA LEU A 10 -3.17 10.46 0.39
C LEU A 10 -3.89 10.83 -0.91
N SER A 11 -4.14 12.12 -1.14
CA SER A 11 -4.76 12.59 -2.38
C SER A 11 -4.48 14.07 -2.63
N VAL A 12 -4.50 14.47 -3.90
CA VAL A 12 -4.44 15.86 -4.34
C VAL A 12 -5.72 16.17 -5.10
N PHE A 13 -6.37 17.28 -4.79
CA PHE A 13 -7.63 17.69 -5.40
C PHE A 13 -7.73 19.21 -5.44
N VAL A 14 -8.45 19.74 -6.42
CA VAL A 14 -8.79 21.16 -6.48
C VAL A 14 -10.07 21.38 -5.68
N ASN A 15 -10.11 22.35 -4.79
CA ASN A 15 -11.32 22.68 -4.04
C ASN A 15 -12.23 23.62 -4.84
N ASP A 16 -13.46 23.84 -4.34
CA ASP A 16 -14.47 24.69 -5.00
C ASP A 16 -14.04 26.15 -5.19
N ARG A 17 -12.96 26.57 -4.53
CA ARG A 17 -12.35 27.89 -4.66
C ARG A 17 -11.18 27.93 -5.67
N GLY A 18 -10.94 26.85 -6.40
CA GLY A 18 -9.89 26.75 -7.43
C GLY A 18 -8.48 26.46 -6.89
N PHE A 19 -8.30 26.18 -5.60
CA PHE A 19 -7.00 25.90 -5.02
C PHE A 19 -6.69 24.40 -4.99
N ALA A 20 -5.47 24.05 -5.38
CA ALA A 20 -4.94 22.70 -5.18
C ALA A 20 -4.72 22.45 -3.66
N LYS A 21 -5.38 21.42 -3.15
CA LYS A 21 -5.27 20.93 -1.78
C LYS A 21 -4.76 19.50 -1.78
N MET A 22 -4.04 19.16 -0.71
CA MET A 22 -3.50 17.82 -0.50
C MET A 22 -3.96 17.29 0.85
N LYS A 23 -4.51 16.07 0.86
CA LYS A 23 -4.71 15.29 2.08
C LYS A 23 -3.41 14.57 2.40
N ILE A 24 -2.92 14.72 3.63
CA ILE A 24 -1.72 14.05 4.13
C ILE A 24 -2.08 13.20 5.35
N ALA A 25 -1.28 12.17 5.63
CA ALA A 25 -1.39 11.34 6.80
C ALA A 25 -0.02 11.00 7.41
N LEU A 26 -0.01 10.65 8.69
CA LEU A 26 1.16 10.09 9.37
C LEU A 26 1.17 8.58 9.19
N ALA A 27 2.28 8.05 8.69
CA ALA A 27 2.49 6.64 8.48
C ALA A 27 3.72 6.15 9.24
N LYS A 28 3.70 4.86 9.60
CA LYS A 28 4.86 4.14 10.14
C LYS A 28 5.21 3.00 9.19
N GLY A 29 6.50 2.83 8.89
CA GLY A 29 6.96 1.68 8.11
C GLY A 29 6.62 0.36 8.80
N LYS A 30 6.16 -0.63 8.03
CA LYS A 30 5.93 -2.01 8.51
C LYS A 30 7.22 -2.60 9.09
N LYS A 31 7.12 -3.41 10.15
CA LYS A 31 8.28 -4.14 10.69
C LYS A 31 8.74 -5.19 9.67
N LEU A 32 10.02 -5.56 9.73
CA LEU A 32 10.61 -6.56 8.82
C LEU A 32 9.88 -7.91 8.87
N PHE A 33 9.36 -8.29 10.04
CA PHE A 33 8.54 -9.49 10.21
C PHE A 33 7.25 -9.40 9.37
N ASP A 34 6.45 -8.35 9.57
CA ASP A 34 5.19 -8.12 8.84
C ASP A 34 5.41 -8.04 7.32
N LYS A 35 6.57 -7.52 6.88
CA LYS A 35 6.95 -7.50 5.46
C LYS A 35 7.12 -8.91 4.90
N ARG A 36 7.82 -9.81 5.62
CA ARG A 36 8.05 -11.19 5.16
C ARG A 36 6.73 -11.95 5.03
N GLU A 37 5.82 -11.80 5.98
CA GLU A 37 4.48 -12.39 5.93
C GLU A 37 3.68 -11.86 4.73
N THR A 38 3.61 -10.54 4.55
CA THR A 38 2.91 -9.91 3.42
C THR A 38 3.47 -10.38 2.07
N ILE A 39 4.79 -10.55 1.95
CA ILE A 39 5.44 -11.04 0.73
C ILE A 39 5.02 -12.48 0.44
N LYS A 40 5.07 -13.36 1.45
CA LYS A 40 4.66 -14.77 1.30
C LYS A 40 3.20 -14.89 0.88
N GLU A 41 2.30 -14.13 1.49
CA GLU A 41 0.88 -14.10 1.14
C GLU A 41 0.67 -13.64 -0.31
N ARG A 42 1.36 -12.57 -0.73
CA ARG A 42 1.29 -12.05 -2.09
C ARG A 42 1.78 -13.08 -3.11
N GLU A 43 2.92 -13.72 -2.86
CA GLU A 43 3.47 -14.77 -3.73
C GLU A 43 2.53 -15.96 -3.85
N SER A 44 1.97 -16.40 -2.72
CA SER A 44 1.00 -17.51 -2.67
C SER A 44 -0.25 -17.18 -3.49
N LYS A 45 -0.80 -15.98 -3.34
CA LYS A 45 -1.96 -15.51 -4.11
C LYS A 45 -1.66 -15.48 -5.61
N VAL A 46 -0.54 -14.88 -6.03
CA VAL A 46 -0.14 -14.81 -7.43
C VAL A 46 0.05 -16.21 -8.02
N ARG A 47 0.63 -17.15 -7.28
CA ARG A 47 0.81 -18.54 -7.72
C ARG A 47 -0.53 -19.23 -7.93
N LEU A 48 -1.44 -19.11 -6.98
CA LEU A 48 -2.79 -19.67 -7.07
C LEU A 48 -3.57 -19.09 -8.25
N ASP A 49 -3.50 -17.78 -8.47
CA ASP A 49 -4.18 -17.11 -9.58
C ASP A 49 -3.64 -17.59 -10.95
N ARG A 50 -2.33 -17.82 -11.08
CA ARG A 50 -1.74 -18.41 -12.30
C ARG A 50 -2.21 -19.84 -12.55
N ILE A 51 -2.23 -20.66 -11.50
CA ILE A 51 -2.69 -22.06 -11.57
C ILE A 51 -4.17 -22.12 -11.99
N LYS A 52 -5.03 -21.29 -11.38
CA LYS A 52 -6.44 -21.18 -11.78
C LYS A 52 -6.60 -20.80 -13.25
N LYS A 53 -5.77 -19.86 -13.72
CA LYS A 53 -5.80 -19.44 -15.13
C LYS A 53 -5.36 -20.56 -16.09
N SER A 54 -4.40 -21.40 -15.72
CA SER A 54 -3.97 -22.54 -16.56
C SER A 54 -4.97 -23.69 -16.62
N PHE A 55 -5.84 -23.85 -15.63
CA PHE A 55 -6.88 -24.89 -15.63
C PHE A 55 -8.12 -24.52 -16.45
N ASN A 56 -8.32 -23.24 -16.75
CA ASN A 56 -9.52 -22.74 -17.41
C ASN A 56 -9.34 -22.54 -18.93
N ASN A 57 -8.35 -23.22 -19.50
CA ASN A 57 -7.90 -23.13 -20.89
C ASN A 57 -7.58 -24.53 -21.43
#